data_AF-A0A6M0G7R1-F1
#
_entry.id   AF-A0A6M0G7R1-F1
#
_cell.length_a   1.000
_cell.length_b   1.000
_cell.length_c   1.000
_cell.angle_alpha   90.00
_cell.angle_beta   90.00
_cell.angle_gamma   90.00
#
_symmetry.space_group_name_H-M   'P 1'
#
loop_
_entity.id
_entity.type
_entity.pdbx_description
1 polymer ?
#
loop_
_entity_poly.entity_id
_entity_poly.type
_entity_poly.pdbx_seq_one_letter_code
_entity_poly.pdbx_strand_id
1 'polypeptide(L)'
;MFIFESKLYGKKTQYQAIDEAIRTVQFIRNKCLRYWQDNRGIGQKAIYAYSTVLRHEFAFVEKLNSMACQASAERAWSAISRFYDNCRKKVKGKKGYPKYQKRCRSVEYKTSGWK
;
A
#
# COMPACT_ATOMS: atom_id res chain seq x y z
N MET A 1 18.91 -12.29 1.04
CA MET A 1 17.90 -11.82 0.06
C MET A 1 18.62 -11.61 -1.25
N PHE A 2 18.35 -12.45 -2.26
CA PHE A 2 18.90 -12.23 -3.59
C PHE A 2 18.04 -11.17 -4.30
N ILE A 3 18.70 -10.18 -4.89
CA ILE A 3 18.05 -9.09 -5.61
C ILE A 3 18.49 -9.21 -7.06
N PHE A 4 17.53 -9.47 -7.95
CA PHE A 4 17.74 -9.43 -9.39
C PHE A 4 17.16 -8.11 -9.91
N GLU A 5 17.98 -7.33 -10.60
CA GLU A 5 17.55 -6.06 -11.20
C GLU A 5 17.71 -6.14 -12.72
N SER A 6 16.68 -5.72 -13.45
CA SER A 6 16.72 -5.62 -14.90
C SER A 6 15.92 -4.40 -15.37
N LYS A 7 16.31 -3.84 -16.52
CA LYS A 7 15.52 -2.78 -17.17
C LYS A 7 14.40 -3.43 -17.97
N LEU A 8 13.18 -2.98 -17.73
CA LEU A 8 12.02 -3.45 -18.47
C LEU A 8 11.94 -2.78 -19.85
N TYR A 9 11.97 -3.58 -20.91
CA TYR A 9 11.59 -3.16 -22.26
C TYR A 9 10.19 -3.64 -22.54
N GLY A 10 9.27 -2.70 -22.82
CA GLY A 10 7.85 -3.03 -22.99
C GLY A 10 7.19 -2.20 -24.09
N LYS A 11 6.01 -2.65 -24.50
CA LYS A 11 5.10 -1.89 -25.38
C LYS A 11 4.49 -0.72 -24.59
N LYS A 12 4.05 0.32 -25.30
CA LYS A 12 3.35 1.48 -24.70
C LYS A 12 2.18 1.07 -23.79
N THR A 13 1.42 0.06 -24.20
CA THR A 13 0.29 -0.48 -23.43
C THR A 13 0.72 -1.12 -22.10
N GLN A 14 1.90 -1.78 -22.07
CA GLN A 14 2.44 -2.36 -20.84
C GLN A 14 2.89 -1.27 -19.87
N TYR A 15 3.53 -0.20 -20.35
CA TYR A 15 3.88 0.94 -19.51
C TYR A 15 2.65 1.63 -18.93
N GLN A 16 1.58 1.79 -19.73
CA GLN A 16 0.31 2.33 -19.24
C GLN A 16 -0.31 1.47 -18.14
N ALA A 17 -0.29 0.14 -18.28
CA ALA A 17 -0.79 -0.77 -17.25
C ALA A 17 0.03 -0.68 -15.94
N ILE A 18 1.36 -0.48 -16.04
CA ILE A 18 2.22 -0.25 -14.88
C ILE A 18 1.86 1.07 -14.19
N ASP A 19 1.68 2.15 -14.95
CA ASP A 19 1.28 3.45 -14.41
C ASP A 19 -0.08 3.38 -13.72
N GLU A 20 -1.04 2.67 -14.31
CA GLU A 20 -2.35 2.42 -13.70
C GLU A 20 -2.19 1.65 -12.39
N ALA A 21 -1.41 0.57 -12.37
CA ALA A 21 -1.15 -0.20 -11.15
C ALA A 21 -0.50 0.65 -10.05
N ILE A 22 0.47 1.51 -10.38
CA ILE A 22 1.13 2.42 -9.42
C ILE A 22 0.11 3.41 -8.82
N ARG A 23 -0.78 3.97 -9.65
CA ARG A 23 -1.85 4.87 -9.20
C ARG A 23 -2.84 4.15 -8.30
N THR A 24 -3.23 2.93 -8.65
CA THR A 24 -4.16 2.11 -7.84
C THR A 24 -3.55 1.76 -6.48
N VAL A 25 -2.27 1.38 -6.42
CA VAL A 25 -1.54 1.16 -5.16
C VAL A 25 -1.53 2.42 -4.29
N GLN A 26 -1.25 3.58 -4.88
CA GLN A 26 -1.26 4.85 -4.17
C GLN A 26 -2.65 5.17 -3.60
N PHE A 27 -3.70 4.92 -4.38
CA PHE A 27 -5.10 5.10 -3.98
C PHE A 27 -5.44 4.22 -2.78
N ILE A 28 -5.21 2.92 -2.87
CA ILE A 28 -5.50 1.96 -1.79
C ILE A 28 -4.79 2.38 -0.50
N ARG A 29 -3.47 2.64 -0.59
CA ARG A 29 -2.67 3.04 0.57
C ARG A 29 -3.20 4.32 1.23
N ASN A 30 -3.62 5.30 0.45
CA ASN A 30 -4.19 6.54 0.97
C ASN A 30 -5.61 6.37 1.54
N LYS A 31 -6.46 5.54 0.92
CA LYS A 31 -7.79 5.20 1.43
C LYS A 31 -7.69 4.41 2.75
N CYS A 32 -6.78 3.45 2.86
CA CYS A 32 -6.49 2.76 4.12
C CYS A 32 -6.03 3.74 5.22
N LEU A 33 -5.18 4.71 4.87
CA LEU A 33 -4.76 5.73 5.83
C LEU A 33 -5.93 6.63 6.26
N ARG A 34 -6.80 7.03 5.32
CA ARG A 34 -8.00 7.82 5.62
C ARG A 34 -8.97 7.05 6.50
N TYR A 35 -9.19 5.78 6.19
CA TYR A 35 -10.04 4.89 6.99
C TYR A 35 -9.58 4.80 8.44
N TRP A 36 -8.26 4.70 8.68
CA TRP A 36 -7.71 4.74 10.04
C TRP A 36 -7.87 6.11 10.72
N GLN A 37 -7.78 7.22 9.97
CA GLN A 37 -7.99 8.56 10.55
C GLN A 37 -9.45 8.80 10.97
N ASP A 38 -10.40 8.29 10.17
CA ASP A 38 -11.84 8.48 10.40
C ASP A 38 -12.39 7.62 11.53
N ASN A 39 -11.70 6.52 11.87
CA ASN A 39 -12.18 5.54 12.83
C ASN A 39 -11.17 5.34 13.97
N ARG A 40 -11.60 5.65 15.20
CA ARG A 40 -10.77 5.44 16.40
C ARG A 40 -10.64 3.96 16.76
N GLY A 41 -9.47 3.55 17.21
CA GLY A 41 -9.22 2.19 17.70
C GLY A 41 -9.01 1.13 16.61
N ILE A 42 -8.93 1.54 15.34
CA ILE A 42 -8.68 0.61 14.23
C ILE A 42 -7.24 0.06 14.29
N GLY A 43 -7.15 -1.27 14.37
CA GLY A 43 -5.90 -2.00 14.29
C GLY A 43 -5.60 -2.56 12.90
N GLN A 44 -4.46 -3.25 12.80
CA GLN A 44 -3.93 -3.86 11.57
C GLN A 44 -4.96 -4.67 10.79
N LYS A 45 -5.66 -5.59 11.47
CA LYS A 45 -6.63 -6.51 10.85
C LYS A 45 -7.74 -5.78 10.11
N ALA A 46 -8.26 -4.71 10.70
CA ALA A 46 -9.32 -3.91 10.10
C ALA A 46 -8.82 -3.13 8.85
N ILE A 47 -7.58 -2.65 8.85
CA ILE A 47 -6.98 -2.02 7.66
C ILE A 47 -6.80 -3.03 6.53
N TYR A 48 -6.43 -4.27 6.85
CA TYR A 48 -6.24 -5.32 5.85
C TYR A 48 -7.59 -5.75 5.26
N ALA A 49 -8.60 -5.96 6.11
CA ALA A 49 -9.97 -6.24 5.65
C ALA A 49 -10.53 -5.12 4.77
N TYR A 50 -10.21 -3.86 5.08
CA TYR A 50 -10.63 -2.72 4.27
C TYR A 50 -10.07 -2.76 2.83
N SER A 51 -8.92 -3.38 2.61
CA SER A 51 -8.39 -3.56 1.24
C SER A 51 -9.31 -4.44 0.37
N THR A 52 -9.96 -5.44 0.96
CA THR A 52 -10.96 -6.27 0.28
C THR A 52 -12.22 -5.48 -0.03
N VAL A 53 -12.69 -4.63 0.91
CA VAL A 53 -13.82 -3.73 0.69
C VAL A 53 -13.56 -2.81 -0.50
N LEU A 54 -12.37 -2.21 -0.58
CA LEU A 54 -11.99 -1.35 -1.70
C LEU A 54 -11.98 -2.08 -3.05
N ARG A 55 -11.65 -3.39 -3.07
CA ARG A 55 -11.73 -4.19 -4.30
C ARG A 55 -13.17 -4.36 -4.77
N HIS A 56 -14.11 -4.58 -3.86
CA HIS A 56 -15.52 -4.70 -4.20
C HIS A 56 -16.17 -3.37 -4.56
N GLU A 57 -15.69 -2.25 -3.99
CA GLU A 57 -16.23 -0.91 -4.24
C GLU A 57 -15.74 -0.31 -5.57
N PHE A 58 -14.51 -0.61 -5.98
CA PHE A 58 -13.87 0.04 -7.14
C PHE A 58 -13.36 -0.98 -8.16
N ALA A 59 -13.98 -1.01 -9.34
CA ALA A 59 -13.61 -1.92 -10.43
C ALA A 59 -12.12 -1.82 -10.84
N PHE A 60 -11.51 -0.62 -10.79
CA PHE A 60 -10.08 -0.47 -11.10
C PHE A 60 -9.16 -1.02 -10.00
N VAL A 61 -9.64 -1.12 -8.75
CA VAL A 61 -8.94 -1.78 -7.64
C VAL A 61 -9.07 -3.29 -7.77
N GLU A 62 -10.23 -3.78 -8.22
CA GLU A 62 -10.45 -5.20 -8.49
C GLU A 62 -9.49 -5.74 -9.55
N LYS A 63 -9.25 -4.96 -10.63
CA LYS A 63 -8.28 -5.28 -11.69
C LYS A 63 -6.84 -5.46 -11.19
N LEU A 64 -6.46 -4.77 -10.11
CA LEU A 64 -5.16 -4.99 -9.49
C LEU A 64 -5.15 -6.36 -8.81
N ASN A 65 -4.02 -7.05 -8.77
CA ASN A 65 -3.95 -8.33 -8.05
C ASN A 65 -4.22 -8.14 -6.54
N SER A 66 -4.87 -9.13 -5.91
CA SER A 66 -5.21 -9.11 -4.48
C SER A 66 -3.99 -8.98 -3.57
N MET A 67 -2.86 -9.62 -3.92
CA MET A 67 -1.61 -9.53 -3.16
C MET A 67 -1.00 -8.14 -3.23
N ALA A 68 -1.11 -7.45 -4.37
CA ALA A 68 -0.68 -6.06 -4.49
C ALA A 68 -1.60 -5.09 -3.71
N CYS A 69 -2.90 -5.38 -3.66
CA CYS A 69 -3.83 -4.63 -2.81
C CYS A 69 -3.49 -4.79 -1.33
N GLN A 70 -3.25 -6.03 -0.89
CA GLN A 70 -2.84 -6.35 0.47
C GLN A 70 -1.51 -5.66 0.82
N ALA A 71 -0.48 -5.76 -0.02
CA ALA A 71 0.80 -5.08 0.19
C ALA A 71 0.63 -3.55 0.30
N SER A 72 -0.31 -2.96 -0.42
CA SER A 72 -0.64 -1.53 -0.32
C SER A 72 -1.24 -1.15 1.03
N ALA A 73 -2.12 -1.99 1.58
CA ALA A 73 -2.67 -1.82 2.92
C ALA A 73 -1.60 -2.03 4.01
N GLU A 74 -0.69 -2.99 3.82
CA GLU A 74 0.47 -3.19 4.69
C GLU A 74 1.38 -1.95 4.74
N ARG A 75 1.64 -1.31 3.59
CA ARG A 75 2.39 -0.04 3.53
C ARG A 75 1.69 1.07 4.31
N ALA A 76 0.36 1.14 4.29
CA ALA A 76 -0.40 2.08 5.11
C ALA A 76 -0.20 1.77 6.61
N TRP A 77 -0.35 0.51 7.00
CA TRP A 77 -0.16 0.07 8.38
C TRP A 77 1.26 0.29 8.88
N SER A 78 2.29 0.01 8.08
CA SER A 78 3.69 0.27 8.46
C SER A 78 3.92 1.75 8.79
N ALA A 79 3.27 2.68 8.07
CA ALA A 79 3.36 4.10 8.38
C ALA A 79 2.70 4.45 9.73
N ILE A 80 1.52 3.86 9.99
CA ILE A 80 0.77 4.04 11.25
C ILE A 80 1.54 3.44 12.44
N SER A 81 1.99 2.20 12.30
CA SER A 81 2.77 1.48 13.32
C SER A 81 4.05 2.23 13.66
N ARG A 82 4.81 2.68 12.64
CA ARG A 82 6.02 3.50 12.86
C ARG A 82 5.74 4.79 13.61
N PHE A 83 4.59 5.44 13.36
CA PHE A 83 4.19 6.63 14.11
C PHE A 83 4.03 6.32 15.60
N TYR A 84 3.24 5.29 15.94
CA TYR A 84 3.03 4.89 17.33
C TYR A 84 4.32 4.42 18.01
N ASP A 85 5.15 3.63 17.32
CA ASP A 85 6.42 3.16 17.83
C ASP A 85 7.39 4.30 18.17
N ASN A 86 7.49 5.29 17.28
CA ASN A 86 8.31 6.49 17.51
C ASN A 86 7.79 7.33 18.67
N CYS A 87 6.47 7.44 18.83
CA CYS A 87 5.84 8.09 19.97
C CYS A 87 6.16 7.37 21.27
N ARG A 88 6.00 6.04 21.32
CA ARG A 88 6.29 5.20 22.49
C ARG A 88 7.77 5.26 22.88
N LYS A 89 8.68 5.18 21.91
CA LYS A 89 10.13 5.28 22.10
C LYS A 89 10.64 6.71 22.33
N LYS A 90 9.75 7.71 22.33
CA LYS A 90 10.04 9.14 22.51
C LYS A 90 11.12 9.69 21.54
N VAL A 91 11.24 9.14 20.32
CA VAL A 91 12.30 9.53 19.37
C VAL A 91 12.12 10.98 18.89
N LYS A 92 13.11 11.85 19.15
CA LYS A 92 13.08 13.27 18.75
C LYS A 92 13.04 13.39 17.20
N GLY A 93 12.19 14.28 16.68
CA GLY A 93 12.07 14.57 15.24
C GLY A 93 11.35 13.52 14.38
N LYS A 94 11.10 12.30 14.88
CA LYS A 94 10.46 11.21 14.11
C LYS A 94 8.99 10.93 14.48
N LYS A 95 8.38 11.74 15.36
CA LYS A 95 6.97 11.64 15.79
C LYS A 95 5.99 12.28 14.81
N GLY A 96 6.28 12.23 13.51
CA GLY A 96 5.43 12.82 12.48
C GLY A 96 4.22 11.95 12.20
N TYR A 97 3.03 12.56 12.20
CA TYR A 97 1.79 11.87 11.83
C TYR A 97 1.88 11.33 10.38
N PRO A 98 1.34 10.14 10.08
CA PRO A 98 1.37 9.59 8.74
C PRO A 98 0.68 10.52 7.74
N LYS A 99 1.34 10.77 6.60
CA LYS A 99 0.84 11.66 5.54
C LYS A 99 0.36 10.86 4.34
N TYR A 100 -0.57 11.42 3.57
CA TYR A 100 -0.94 10.89 2.26
C TYR A 100 0.25 10.89 1.31
N GLN A 101 0.37 9.82 0.53
CA GLN A 101 1.41 9.65 -0.45
C GLN A 101 1.01 10.46 -1.69
N LYS A 102 1.87 11.38 -2.10
CA LYS A 102 1.69 12.20 -3.31
C LYS A 102 2.39 11.62 -4.54
N ARG A 103 3.45 10.84 -4.33
CA ARG A 103 4.25 10.21 -5.39
C ARG A 103 4.47 8.74 -5.03
N CYS A 104 3.87 7.84 -5.80
CA CYS A 104 4.19 6.41 -5.77
C CYS A 104 5.00 6.05 -7.01
N ARG A 105 5.94 5.12 -6.86
CA ARG A 105 6.84 4.66 -7.94
C ARG A 105 7.02 3.15 -7.95
N SER A 106 6.28 2.43 -7.12
CA SER A 106 6.44 1.00 -6.96
C SER A 106 5.12 0.31 -6.64
N VAL A 107 4.95 -0.85 -7.26
CA VAL A 107 3.94 -1.85 -6.94
C VAL A 107 4.70 -3.03 -6.37
N GLU A 108 4.30 -3.48 -5.18
CA GLU A 108 4.84 -4.68 -4.56
C GLU A 108 3.84 -5.81 -4.79
N TYR A 109 4.34 -6.96 -5.21
CA TYR A 109 3.55 -8.16 -5.41
C TYR A 109 4.19 -9.28 -4.60
N LYS A 110 3.43 -9.91 -3.71
CA LYS A 110 3.87 -11.09 -2.97
C LYS A 110 3.26 -12.32 -3.61
N THR A 111 4.07 -13.13 -4.28
CA THR A 111 3.67 -14.48 -4.68
C THR A 111 3.77 -15.40 -3.45
N SER A 112 2.72 -16.15 -3.14
CA SER A 112 2.80 -17.26 -2.19
C SER A 112 3.19 -18.54 -2.94
N GLY A 113 4.34 -19.14 -2.59
CA GLY A 113 4.69 -20.52 -2.94
C GLY A 113 5.74 -20.72 -4.03
N TRP A 114 6.50 -21.81 -3.90
CA TRP A 114 7.16 -22.52 -5.00
C TRP A 114 6.10 -23.34 -5.74
N LYS A 115 6.23 -23.47 -7.06
CA LYS A 115 5.51 -24.46 -7.86
C LYS A 115 6.53 -25.48 -8.36
#